data_AF-L0GY67-F1
#
_entry.id   AF-L0GY67-F1
#
_cell.length_a   1.000
_cell.length_b   1.000
_cell.length_c   1.000
_cell.angle_alpha   90.00
_cell.angle_beta   90.00
_cell.angle_gamma   90.00
#
_symmetry.space_group_name_H-M   'P 1'
#
loop_
_entity.id
_entity.type
_entity.pdbx_description
1 polymer ?
#
loop_
_entity_poly.entity_id
_entity_poly.type
_entity_poly.pdbx_seq_one_letter_code
_entity_poly.pdbx_strand_id
1 'polypeptide(L)'
;MGNEQEDIVSEQEKQEKKVRKGPPIGFFVILAGLVGLAVFIASTSERITPEDRAAADQLSVPVVASLDVSFVVQDDGSVAVYDVATDEQIDTLLPGHDKFLQQLLEKYRRDRKKAGVEFEEPYRLIQVADGRVIFKDLVTGNKLDNVWAFGTDNVKPFLRLLQGAERP
;
A
#
# COMPACT_ATOMS: atom_id res chain seq x y z
N MET A 1 32.22 -77.21 -16.19
CA MET A 1 32.65 -76.73 -14.87
C MET A 1 32.95 -75.25 -15.04
N GLY A 2 32.15 -74.36 -14.44
CA GLY A 2 32.31 -72.91 -14.61
C GLY A 2 31.06 -72.05 -14.35
N ASN A 3 29.93 -72.62 -13.92
CA ASN A 3 28.67 -71.90 -13.70
C ASN A 3 28.32 -71.75 -12.21
N GLU A 4 29.31 -71.40 -11.36
CA GLU A 4 29.07 -71.15 -9.93
C GLU A 4 29.67 -69.83 -9.45
N GLN A 5 30.34 -69.07 -10.33
CA GLN A 5 31.05 -67.85 -9.94
C GLN A 5 30.27 -66.56 -10.26
N GLU A 6 29.27 -66.61 -11.14
CA GLU A 6 28.46 -65.44 -11.49
C GLU A 6 27.30 -65.19 -10.50
N ASP A 7 26.78 -66.22 -9.82
CA ASP A 7 25.62 -66.09 -8.92
C ASP A 7 25.99 -65.45 -7.57
N ILE A 8 27.14 -65.79 -7.00
CA ILE A 8 27.61 -65.29 -5.70
C ILE A 8 28.06 -63.83 -5.73
N VAL A 9 28.49 -63.32 -6.89
CA VAL A 9 28.79 -61.89 -7.07
C VAL A 9 27.49 -61.09 -7.22
N SER A 10 26.45 -61.69 -7.81
CA SER A 10 25.16 -61.03 -8.07
C SER A 10 24.31 -60.77 -6.82
N GLU A 11 24.40 -61.62 -5.78
CA GLU A 11 23.65 -61.43 -4.53
C GLU A 11 24.29 -60.43 -3.57
N GLN A 12 25.62 -60.34 -3.55
CA GLN A 12 26.34 -59.46 -2.61
C GLN A 12 26.29 -57.98 -3.02
N GLU A 13 26.25 -57.67 -4.32
CA GLU A 13 26.17 -56.28 -4.79
C GLU A 13 24.77 -55.65 -4.61
N LYS A 14 23.74 -56.49 -4.39
CA LYS A 14 22.34 -56.04 -4.32
C LYS A 14 21.96 -55.42 -2.96
N GLN A 15 22.82 -55.50 -1.94
CA GLN A 15 22.42 -55.17 -0.55
C GLN A 15 23.04 -53.87 0.04
N GLU A 16 24.11 -53.29 -0.51
CA GLU A 16 24.83 -52.23 0.22
C GLU A 16 24.66 -50.78 -0.26
N LYS A 17 23.62 -50.47 -1.05
CA LYS A 17 23.19 -49.08 -1.25
C LYS A 17 21.79 -48.86 -0.73
N LYS A 18 21.67 -48.89 0.61
CA LYS A 18 20.58 -48.24 1.32
C LYS A 18 20.71 -46.73 1.07
N VAL A 19 20.10 -46.26 -0.01
CA VAL A 19 20.04 -44.85 -0.38
C VAL A 19 19.47 -44.09 0.82
N ARG A 20 20.32 -43.30 1.49
CA ARG A 20 19.88 -42.27 2.41
C ARG A 20 19.02 -41.32 1.58
N LYS A 21 17.70 -41.45 1.68
CA LYS A 21 16.78 -40.50 1.05
C LYS A 21 16.99 -39.17 1.75
N GLY A 22 17.76 -38.29 1.11
CA GLY A 22 17.84 -36.89 1.52
C GLY A 22 16.43 -36.26 1.50
N PRO A 23 16.24 -35.12 2.18
CA PRO A 23 14.96 -34.43 2.17
C PRO A 23 14.43 -34.28 0.74
N PRO A 24 13.14 -34.57 0.49
CA PRO A 24 12.60 -34.53 -0.86
C PRO A 24 12.78 -33.15 -1.46
N ILE A 25 13.09 -33.08 -2.75
CA ILE A 25 13.37 -31.84 -3.50
C ILE A 25 12.27 -30.78 -3.31
N GLY A 26 11.02 -31.19 -3.05
CA GLY A 26 9.91 -30.30 -2.70
C GLY A 26 10.13 -29.44 -1.46
N PHE A 27 10.98 -29.86 -0.51
CA PHE A 27 11.34 -29.07 0.68
C PHE A 27 12.13 -27.80 0.30
N PHE A 28 13.00 -27.88 -0.71
CA PHE A 28 13.75 -26.73 -1.21
C PHE A 28 12.88 -25.81 -2.09
N VAL A 29 11.88 -26.35 -2.79
CA VAL A 29 10.92 -25.55 -3.58
C VAL A 29 10.00 -24.72 -2.67
N ILE A 30 9.55 -25.29 -1.55
CA ILE A 30 8.73 -24.57 -0.55
C ILE A 30 9.54 -23.48 0.16
N LEU A 31 10.81 -23.74 0.50
CA LEU A 31 11.68 -22.77 1.16
C LEU A 31 12.08 -21.61 0.22
N ALA A 32 12.34 -21.89 -1.06
CA ALA A 32 12.59 -20.87 -2.08
C ALA A 32 11.34 -20.00 -2.37
N GLY A 33 10.14 -20.59 -2.30
CA GLY A 33 8.88 -19.86 -2.43
C GLY A 33 8.62 -18.86 -1.29
N LEU A 34 9.01 -19.19 -0.06
CA LEU A 34 8.85 -18.29 1.10
C LEU A 34 9.84 -17.11 1.06
N VAL A 35 11.07 -17.32 0.59
CA VAL A 35 12.03 -16.22 0.37
C VAL A 35 11.59 -15.35 -0.81
N GLY A 36 11.06 -15.94 -1.89
CA GLY A 36 10.50 -15.21 -3.02
C GLY A 36 9.29 -14.35 -2.64
N LEU A 37 8.41 -14.84 -1.76
CA LEU A 37 7.26 -14.09 -1.27
C LEU A 37 7.67 -12.93 -0.35
N ALA A 38 8.68 -13.11 0.50
CA ALA A 38 9.23 -12.02 1.32
C ALA A 38 9.88 -10.93 0.47
N VAL A 39 10.59 -11.30 -0.60
CA VAL A 39 11.14 -10.36 -1.58
C VAL A 39 10.03 -9.69 -2.40
N PHE A 40 8.93 -10.38 -2.73
CA PHE A 40 7.79 -9.83 -3.45
C PHE A 40 6.97 -8.82 -2.62
N ILE A 41 6.80 -9.07 -1.32
CA ILE A 41 6.16 -8.12 -0.40
C ILE A 41 7.05 -6.88 -0.21
N ALA A 42 8.37 -7.06 -0.08
CA ALA A 42 9.31 -5.95 0.08
C ALA A 42 9.54 -5.13 -1.22
N SER A 43 9.26 -5.68 -2.41
CA SER A 43 9.40 -4.97 -3.68
C SER A 43 8.15 -4.21 -4.14
N THR A 44 7.02 -4.35 -3.43
CA THR A 44 5.86 -3.45 -3.60
C THR A 44 6.08 -2.10 -2.89
N SER A 45 6.96 -2.05 -1.88
CA SER A 45 7.26 -0.84 -1.11
C SER A 45 8.45 -0.01 -1.63
N GLU A 46 8.87 -0.18 -2.88
CA GLU A 46 9.91 0.65 -3.49
C GLU A 46 9.63 0.96 -4.96
N ARG A 47 8.60 1.76 -5.22
CA ARG A 47 8.57 2.63 -6.41
C ARG A 47 8.02 4.01 -6.05
N ILE A 48 8.75 4.74 -5.20
CA ILE A 48 8.85 6.18 -5.41
C ILE A 48 9.77 6.34 -6.61
N THR A 49 9.22 6.17 -7.81
CA THR A 49 9.97 6.39 -9.03
C THR A 49 10.41 7.86 -9.06
N PRO A 50 11.62 8.17 -9.54
CA PRO A 50 12.04 9.56 -9.75
C PRO A 50 11.07 10.38 -10.62
N GLU A 51 10.22 9.71 -11.40
CA GLU A 51 9.13 10.32 -12.17
C GLU A 51 8.04 10.97 -11.30
N ASP A 52 7.82 10.55 -10.05
CA ASP A 52 6.95 11.28 -9.10
C ASP A 52 7.58 12.61 -8.65
N ARG A 53 8.92 12.69 -8.61
CA ARG A 53 9.63 13.97 -8.40
C ARG A 53 9.56 14.87 -9.63
N ALA A 54 9.51 14.29 -10.84
CA ALA A 54 9.35 15.03 -12.09
C ALA A 54 7.89 15.42 -12.38
N ALA A 55 6.91 14.66 -11.90
CA ALA A 55 5.48 15.01 -11.97
C ALA A 55 5.12 16.15 -10.98
N ALA A 56 5.90 16.32 -9.91
CA ALA A 56 5.84 17.49 -9.05
C ALA A 56 6.33 18.78 -9.74
N ASP A 57 7.03 18.67 -10.88
CA ASP A 57 7.62 19.80 -11.61
C ASP A 57 6.64 20.50 -12.58
N GLN A 58 5.39 20.01 -12.71
CA GLN A 58 4.39 20.63 -13.60
C GLN A 58 3.56 21.75 -12.94
N LEU A 59 3.86 22.12 -11.70
CA LEU A 59 3.32 23.33 -11.08
C LEU A 59 4.46 24.00 -10.32
N SER A 60 5.05 25.05 -10.91
CA SER A 60 6.14 25.85 -10.35
C SER A 60 5.74 26.68 -9.10
N VAL A 61 4.81 26.16 -8.29
CA VAL A 61 4.28 26.79 -7.08
C VAL A 61 4.80 25.98 -5.88
N PRO A 62 5.54 26.60 -4.95
CA PRO A 62 6.08 25.91 -3.79
C PRO A 62 5.01 25.23 -2.95
N VAL A 63 5.33 24.07 -2.35
CA VAL A 63 4.50 23.43 -1.33
C VAL A 63 4.69 24.15 0.00
N VAL A 64 3.59 24.48 0.67
CA VAL A 64 3.57 25.13 1.99
C VAL A 64 3.32 24.11 3.10
N ALA A 65 2.43 23.15 2.86
CA ALA A 65 2.14 22.06 3.80
C ALA A 65 1.81 20.78 3.04
N SER A 66 2.13 19.62 3.64
CA SER A 66 1.78 18.31 3.12
C SER A 66 1.50 17.37 4.28
N LEU A 67 0.45 16.57 4.16
CA LEU A 67 0.03 15.62 5.18
C LEU A 67 -0.49 14.34 4.54
N ASP A 68 0.00 13.19 5.00
CA ASP A 68 -0.52 11.89 4.62
C ASP A 68 -1.54 11.44 5.66
N VAL A 69 -2.75 11.09 5.21
CA VAL A 69 -3.86 10.72 6.07
C VAL A 69 -4.47 9.39 5.65
N SER A 70 -4.96 8.64 6.64
CA SER A 70 -5.84 7.50 6.42
C SER A 70 -7.24 7.81 6.93
N PHE A 71 -8.24 7.18 6.29
CA PHE A 71 -9.65 7.37 6.63
C PHE A 71 -10.24 6.02 7.05
N VAL A 72 -10.84 5.98 8.24
CA VAL A 72 -11.48 4.78 8.78
C VAL A 72 -12.96 5.06 9.00
N VAL A 73 -13.81 4.32 8.30
CA VAL A 73 -15.27 4.42 8.46
C VAL A 73 -15.66 3.75 9.78
N GLN A 74 -16.42 4.46 10.60
CA GLN A 74 -16.94 4.00 11.88
C GLN A 74 -18.34 3.41 11.74
N ASP A 75 -18.78 2.63 12.73
CA ASP A 75 -20.10 1.99 12.74
C ASP A 75 -21.27 3.01 12.75
N ASP A 76 -21.03 4.22 13.26
CA ASP A 76 -22.00 5.31 13.29
C ASP A 76 -22.06 6.11 11.97
N GLY A 77 -21.26 5.71 10.97
CA GLY A 77 -21.13 6.37 9.68
C GLY A 77 -20.23 7.60 9.66
N SER A 78 -19.62 7.97 10.79
CA SER A 78 -18.55 8.95 10.82
C SER A 78 -17.27 8.37 10.18
N VAL A 79 -16.34 9.25 9.83
CA VAL A 79 -15.03 8.85 9.30
C VAL A 79 -13.95 9.45 10.19
N ALA A 80 -13.23 8.60 10.90
CA ALA A 80 -12.05 9.00 11.65
C ALA A 80 -10.88 9.25 10.69
N VAL A 81 -10.15 10.34 10.91
CA VAL A 81 -9.00 10.74 10.10
C VAL A 81 -7.76 10.63 10.95
N TYR A 82 -6.79 9.85 10.50
CA TYR A 82 -5.52 9.66 11.19
C TYR A 82 -4.38 10.25 10.38
N ASP A 83 -3.41 10.85 11.07
CA ASP A 83 -2.10 11.15 10.50
C ASP A 83 -1.32 9.84 10.36
N VAL A 84 -0.89 9.53 9.14
CA VAL A 84 -0.17 8.30 8.82
C VAL A 84 1.21 8.24 9.49
N ALA A 85 1.84 9.39 9.74
CA ALA A 85 3.17 9.47 10.33
C ALA A 85 3.15 9.22 11.84
N THR A 86 2.11 9.68 12.54
CA THR A 86 2.02 9.60 14.01
C THR A 86 1.04 8.55 14.51
N ASP A 87 0.17 8.02 13.64
CA ASP A 87 -0.96 7.14 13.98
C ASP A 87 -1.97 7.81 14.94
N GLU A 88 -1.97 9.15 15.00
CA GLU A 88 -2.87 9.93 15.83
C GLU A 88 -4.13 10.32 15.06
N GLN A 89 -5.28 10.25 15.72
CA GLN A 89 -6.53 10.74 15.17
C GLN A 89 -6.57 12.27 15.22
N ILE A 90 -6.53 12.90 14.04
CA ILE A 90 -6.45 14.37 13.89
C ILE A 90 -7.81 15.04 13.65
N ASP A 91 -8.82 14.29 13.18
CA ASP A 91 -10.18 14.79 12.98
C ASP A 91 -11.20 13.65 12.92
N THR A 92 -12.49 14.00 13.00
CA THR A 92 -13.63 13.11 12.74
C THR A 92 -14.63 13.80 11.82
N LEU A 93 -14.87 13.23 10.64
CA LEU A 93 -15.88 13.71 9.72
C LEU A 93 -17.27 13.19 10.12
N LEU A 94 -18.12 14.08 10.64
CA LEU A 94 -19.47 13.73 11.07
C LEU A 94 -20.43 13.54 9.88
N PRO A 95 -21.35 12.56 9.92
CA PRO A 95 -22.35 12.37 8.86
C PRO A 95 -23.12 13.65 8.53
N GLY A 96 -23.23 13.99 7.24
CA GLY A 96 -23.97 15.17 6.79
C GLY A 96 -23.21 16.51 6.87
N HIS A 97 -22.02 16.51 7.47
CA HIS A 97 -21.07 17.64 7.45
C HIS A 97 -20.03 17.44 6.34
N ASP A 98 -19.30 18.50 5.98
CA ASP A 98 -18.21 18.45 4.98
C ASP A 98 -18.57 17.66 3.71
N LYS A 99 -19.81 17.86 3.22
CA LYS A 99 -20.47 17.00 2.23
C LYS A 99 -19.65 16.79 0.96
N PHE A 100 -18.85 17.79 0.58
CA PHE A 100 -17.95 17.68 -0.56
C PHE A 100 -16.82 16.67 -0.30
N LEU A 101 -16.14 16.76 0.84
CA LEU A 101 -15.10 15.81 1.23
C LEU A 101 -15.68 14.40 1.35
N GLN A 102 -16.85 14.24 1.98
CA GLN A 102 -17.51 12.92 2.06
C GLN A 102 -17.85 12.34 0.69
N GLN A 103 -18.39 13.15 -0.23
CA GLN A 103 -18.68 12.69 -1.60
C GLN A 103 -17.42 12.36 -2.38
N LEU A 104 -16.33 13.10 -2.18
CA LEU A 104 -15.03 12.84 -2.78
C LEU A 104 -14.44 11.53 -2.28
N LEU A 105 -14.44 11.31 -0.97
CA LEU A 105 -13.99 10.06 -0.35
C LEU A 105 -14.83 8.87 -0.83
N GLU A 106 -16.14 9.04 -0.93
CA GLU A 106 -17.05 8.01 -1.42
C GLU A 106 -16.81 7.70 -2.91
N LYS A 107 -16.46 8.70 -3.72
CA LYS A 107 -15.98 8.48 -5.09
C LYS A 107 -14.68 7.66 -5.08
N TYR A 108 -13.69 8.04 -4.28
CA TYR A 108 -12.38 7.38 -4.24
C TYR A 108 -12.47 5.96 -3.68
N ARG A 109 -13.32 5.72 -2.69
CA ARG A 109 -13.66 4.39 -2.18
C ARG A 109 -14.19 3.48 -3.27
N ARG A 110 -15.11 3.98 -4.11
CA ARG A 110 -15.61 3.21 -5.27
C ARG A 110 -14.53 2.96 -6.31
N ASP A 111 -13.67 3.93 -6.57
CA ASP A 111 -12.58 3.79 -7.54
C ASP A 111 -11.53 2.77 -7.06
N ARG A 112 -11.14 2.84 -5.78
CA ARG A 112 -10.27 1.86 -5.11
C ARG A 112 -10.86 0.46 -5.07
N LYS A 113 -12.16 0.35 -4.75
CA LYS A 113 -12.86 -0.95 -4.79
C LYS A 113 -12.79 -1.61 -6.17
N LYS A 114 -12.88 -0.83 -7.26
CA LYS A 114 -12.71 -1.35 -8.63
C LYS A 114 -11.27 -1.79 -8.91
N ALA A 115 -10.30 -1.17 -8.25
CA ALA A 115 -8.88 -1.49 -8.37
C ALA A 115 -8.39 -2.57 -7.39
N GLY A 116 -9.24 -3.05 -6.47
CA GLY A 116 -8.84 -4.00 -5.42
C GLY A 116 -7.94 -3.39 -4.34
N VAL A 117 -8.09 -2.08 -4.08
CA VAL A 117 -7.34 -1.33 -3.07
C VAL A 117 -8.24 -1.04 -1.88
N GLU A 118 -7.71 -1.16 -0.66
CA GLU A 118 -8.45 -0.86 0.58
C GLU A 118 -8.68 0.65 0.76
N PHE A 119 -9.77 1.02 1.43
CA PHE A 119 -10.15 2.44 1.58
C PHE A 119 -9.22 3.19 2.52
N GLU A 120 -8.67 2.48 3.49
CA GLU A 120 -7.82 2.97 4.57
C GLU A 120 -6.39 3.27 4.10
N GLU A 121 -6.01 2.78 2.91
CA GLU A 121 -4.69 3.07 2.34
C GLU A 121 -4.44 4.59 2.23
N PRO A 122 -3.20 5.07 2.43
CA PRO A 122 -2.93 6.50 2.55
C PRO A 122 -3.39 7.39 1.39
N TYR A 123 -3.86 8.59 1.74
CA TYR A 123 -4.07 9.72 0.83
C TYR A 123 -3.16 10.87 1.26
N ARG A 124 -2.87 11.78 0.34
CA ARG A 124 -2.04 12.96 0.57
C ARG A 124 -2.82 14.24 0.34
N LEU A 125 -2.79 15.14 1.32
CA LEU A 125 -3.21 16.52 1.22
C LEU A 125 -1.97 17.40 1.01
N ILE A 126 -2.02 18.30 0.04
CA ILE A 126 -0.94 19.26 -0.24
C ILE A 126 -1.55 20.64 -0.35
N GLN A 127 -1.04 21.59 0.43
CA GLN A 127 -1.29 23.01 0.22
C GLN A 127 -0.08 23.63 -0.47
N VAL A 128 -0.33 24.32 -1.59
CA VAL A 128 0.69 25.07 -2.33
C VAL A 128 0.60 26.57 -2.02
N ALA A 129 1.67 27.30 -2.30
CA ALA A 129 1.85 28.71 -1.91
C ALA A 129 0.81 29.68 -2.48
N ASP A 130 0.14 29.29 -3.58
CA ASP A 130 -0.97 30.06 -4.15
C ASP A 130 -2.34 29.80 -3.45
N GLY A 131 -2.35 28.99 -2.40
CA GLY A 131 -3.53 28.68 -1.59
C GLY A 131 -4.37 27.52 -2.10
N ARG A 132 -4.04 26.92 -3.26
CA ARG A 132 -4.73 25.71 -3.72
C ARG A 132 -4.41 24.53 -2.81
N VAL A 133 -5.39 23.63 -2.72
CA VAL A 133 -5.26 22.34 -2.06
C VAL A 133 -5.42 21.23 -3.08
N ILE A 134 -4.45 20.32 -3.08
CA ILE A 134 -4.43 19.10 -3.88
C ILE A 134 -4.73 17.92 -2.96
N PHE A 135 -5.60 17.02 -3.40
CA PHE A 135 -5.88 15.75 -2.72
C PHE A 135 -5.50 14.59 -3.64
N LYS A 136 -4.60 13.71 -3.19
CA LYS A 136 -4.05 12.60 -3.99
C LYS A 136 -4.26 11.27 -3.28
N ASP A 137 -4.70 10.25 -3.99
CA ASP A 137 -4.65 8.86 -3.59
C ASP A 137 -3.24 8.31 -3.90
N LEU A 138 -2.51 7.87 -2.87
CA LEU A 138 -1.13 7.41 -3.03
C LEU A 138 -1.00 6.03 -3.67
N VAL A 139 -2.06 5.22 -3.65
CA VAL A 139 -2.03 3.85 -4.21
C VAL A 139 -2.52 3.84 -5.65
N THR A 140 -3.63 4.51 -5.95
CA THR A 140 -4.18 4.52 -7.31
C THR A 140 -3.61 5.65 -8.19
N GLY A 141 -2.95 6.64 -7.58
CA GLY A 141 -2.45 7.83 -8.27
C GLY A 141 -3.53 8.85 -8.66
N ASN A 142 -4.81 8.56 -8.37
CA ASN A 142 -5.90 9.50 -8.60
C ASN A 142 -5.66 10.79 -7.83
N LYS A 143 -5.93 11.94 -8.46
CA LYS A 143 -5.74 13.25 -7.81
C LYS A 143 -6.84 14.22 -8.16
N LEU A 144 -7.08 15.15 -7.25
CA LEU A 144 -7.87 16.35 -7.42
C LEU A 144 -6.95 17.55 -7.26
N ASP A 145 -6.54 18.14 -8.39
CA ASP A 145 -5.51 19.19 -8.43
C ASP A 145 -5.95 20.53 -7.84
N ASN A 146 -7.25 20.78 -7.71
CA ASN A 146 -7.74 22.03 -7.14
C ASN A 146 -9.12 21.87 -6.48
N VAL A 147 -9.14 21.70 -5.16
CA VAL A 147 -10.38 21.69 -4.38
C VAL A 147 -11.10 23.05 -4.40
N TRP A 148 -10.35 24.16 -4.50
CA TRP A 148 -10.93 25.50 -4.47
C TRP A 148 -11.83 25.79 -5.68
N ALA A 149 -11.64 25.08 -6.80
CA ALA A 149 -12.50 25.19 -7.98
C ALA A 149 -13.98 24.90 -7.68
N PHE A 150 -14.27 24.22 -6.56
CA PHE A 150 -15.61 23.91 -6.09
C PHE A 150 -16.17 24.94 -5.09
N GLY A 151 -15.43 26.00 -4.77
CA GLY A 151 -15.85 27.08 -3.87
C GLY A 151 -15.14 27.07 -2.51
N THR A 152 -15.14 28.23 -1.85
CA THR A 152 -14.37 28.49 -0.62
C THR A 152 -14.80 27.63 0.56
N ASP A 153 -16.07 27.25 0.64
CA ASP A 153 -16.58 26.41 1.72
C ASP A 153 -16.10 24.95 1.60
N ASN A 154 -15.83 24.48 0.39
CA ASN A 154 -15.40 23.12 0.14
C ASN A 154 -13.93 22.89 0.51
N VAL A 155 -13.09 23.95 0.52
CA VAL A 155 -11.68 23.82 0.90
C VAL A 155 -11.46 23.77 2.41
N LYS A 156 -12.38 24.36 3.21
CA LYS A 156 -12.25 24.51 4.66
C LYS A 156 -11.94 23.19 5.38
N PRO A 157 -12.66 22.07 5.13
CA PRO A 157 -12.33 20.81 5.77
C PRO A 157 -10.90 20.32 5.46
N PHE A 158 -10.40 20.50 4.25
CA PHE A 158 -9.03 20.08 3.90
C PHE A 158 -7.98 20.90 4.63
N LEU A 159 -8.17 22.22 4.74
CA LEU A 159 -7.28 23.08 5.52
C LEU A 159 -7.33 22.75 7.01
N ARG A 160 -8.50 22.38 7.53
CA ARG A 160 -8.66 21.93 8.91
C ARG A 160 -7.87 20.65 9.19
N LEU A 161 -7.89 19.68 8.27
CA LEU A 161 -7.08 18.47 8.40
C LEU A 161 -5.58 18.79 8.43
N LEU A 162 -5.11 19.65 7.54
CA LEU A 162 -3.71 20.10 7.54
C LEU A 162 -3.31 20.78 8.86
N GLN A 163 -4.19 21.59 9.43
CA GLN A 163 -3.95 22.24 10.74
C GLN A 163 -4.09 21.29 11.94
N GLY A 164 -4.88 20.23 11.81
CA GLY A 164 -5.08 19.23 12.86
C GLY A 164 -3.79 18.50 13.20
N ALA A 165 -2.99 18.14 12.18
CA ALA A 165 -1.69 17.52 12.35
C ALA A 165 -0.60 18.45 12.93
N GLU A 166 -0.78 19.77 12.87
CA GLU A 166 0.15 20.73 13.48
C GLU A 166 -0.06 20.89 15.00
N ARG A 167 -1.12 20.30 15.58
CA ARG A 167 -1.41 20.38 17.01
C ARG A 167 -0.79 19.16 17.73
N PRO A 168 0.04 19.38 18.77
CA PRO A 168 0.67 18.32 19.55
C PRO A 168 -0.25 17.69 20.61
#